data_AF-A0A5K7YZL9-F1
#
_entry.id   AF-A0A5K7YZL9-F1
#
_cell.length_a   1.000
_cell.length_b   1.000
_cell.length_c   1.000
_cell.angle_alpha   90.00
_cell.angle_beta   90.00
_cell.angle_gamma   90.00
#
_symmetry.space_group_name_H-M   'P 1'
#
loop_
_entity.id
_entity.type
_entity.pdbx_description
1 polymer ?
#
loop_
_entity_poly.entity_id
_entity_poly.type
_entity_poly.pdbx_seq_one_letter_code
_entity_poly.pdbx_strand_id
1 'polypeptide(L)'
;MQQQVNPAVYLQWCVFLLIGAVCASLSFADDFRPLKGQWQRTDGGYVIDIRSVAPDGRMDAAYYNPRTVNVHRAQASTVKGYLKTEIELRDSGYPGSTYTLLYQPDKDALMGIYYQAAYGQTYEVVFIRK
;
A
#
# COMPACT_ATOMS: atom_id res chain seq x y z
N MET A 1 78.16 -13.42 -0.37
CA MET A 1 78.03 -12.08 0.25
C MET A 1 77.35 -11.16 -0.76
N GLN A 2 76.38 -10.37 -0.31
CA GLN A 2 75.39 -9.66 -1.12
C GLN A 2 75.96 -8.54 -2.00
N GLN A 3 75.30 -8.31 -3.15
CA GLN A 3 75.15 -7.01 -3.81
C GLN A 3 73.83 -7.07 -4.60
N GLN A 4 72.71 -6.74 -3.97
CA GLN A 4 72.04 -5.44 -3.99
C GLN A 4 71.61 -5.02 -5.42
N VAL A 5 70.35 -5.31 -5.75
CA VAL A 5 69.66 -4.74 -6.91
C VAL A 5 68.53 -3.85 -6.38
N ASN A 6 68.65 -2.55 -6.61
CA ASN A 6 67.55 -1.60 -6.69
C ASN A 6 67.91 -0.68 -7.86
N PRO A 7 66.98 -0.45 -8.80
CA PRO A 7 66.23 0.79 -8.65
C PRO A 7 64.78 0.69 -9.12
N ALA A 8 63.95 1.53 -8.52
CA ALA A 8 62.60 1.84 -8.96
C ALA A 8 62.55 2.20 -10.45
N VAL A 9 61.74 1.50 -11.25
CA VAL A 9 61.00 2.13 -12.35
C VAL A 9 59.72 1.33 -12.71
N TYR A 10 58.66 2.10 -13.00
CA TYR A 10 57.41 1.78 -13.71
C TYR A 10 56.19 1.26 -12.94
N LEU A 11 55.49 2.27 -12.39
CA LEU A 11 54.04 2.43 -12.32
C LEU A 11 53.37 2.22 -13.71
N GLN A 12 52.45 1.25 -13.90
CA GLN A 12 51.15 1.45 -14.59
C GLN A 12 50.20 0.23 -14.32
N TRP A 13 49.19 0.32 -13.46
CA TRP A 13 47.73 0.37 -13.73
C TRP A 13 47.01 -0.96 -14.04
N CYS A 14 46.30 -1.48 -13.04
CA CYS A 14 45.09 -2.28 -13.23
C CYS A 14 44.00 -1.76 -12.29
N VAL A 15 43.40 -0.61 -12.61
CA VAL A 15 42.10 -0.24 -12.04
C VAL A 15 41.06 -0.59 -13.08
N PHE A 16 40.50 -1.80 -12.98
CA PHE A 16 39.23 -2.11 -13.61
C PHE A 16 38.15 -1.38 -12.81
N LEU A 17 37.84 -0.15 -13.23
CA LEU A 17 36.64 0.55 -12.81
C LEU A 17 35.43 -0.22 -13.38
N LEU A 18 34.87 -1.11 -12.57
CA LEU A 18 33.53 -1.65 -12.77
C LEU A 18 32.54 -0.47 -12.65
N ILE A 19 32.12 0.08 -13.79
CA ILE A 19 30.96 0.96 -13.84
C ILE A 19 29.74 0.04 -13.67
N GLY A 20 29.35 -0.19 -12.42
CA GLY A 20 28.03 -0.71 -12.10
C GLY A 20 27.01 0.37 -12.44
N ALA A 21 26.38 0.26 -13.60
CA ALA A 21 25.21 1.08 -13.93
C ALA A 21 24.07 0.69 -12.98
N VAL A 22 23.95 1.42 -11.87
CA VAL A 22 22.75 1.40 -11.04
C VAL A 22 21.65 2.10 -11.85
N CYS A 23 20.85 1.34 -12.59
CA CYS A 23 19.56 1.82 -13.04
C CYS A 23 18.67 1.99 -11.81
N ALA A 24 18.64 3.21 -11.25
CA ALA A 24 17.60 3.58 -10.31
C ALA A 24 16.27 3.52 -11.06
N SER A 25 15.43 2.54 -10.74
CA SER A 25 14.06 2.49 -11.22
C SER A 25 13.29 3.68 -10.64
N LEU A 26 12.85 4.60 -11.49
CA LEU A 26 11.86 5.62 -11.12
C LEU A 26 10.54 4.90 -10.86
N SER A 27 10.21 4.65 -9.59
CA SER A 27 8.85 4.29 -9.20
C SER A 27 7.99 5.53 -9.37
N PHE A 28 7.06 5.51 -10.34
CA PHE A 28 5.96 6.46 -10.31
C PHE A 28 5.17 6.21 -9.03
N ALA A 29 4.96 7.26 -8.24
CA ALA A 29 4.01 7.17 -7.13
C ALA A 29 2.65 6.77 -7.73
N ASP A 30 2.06 5.72 -7.17
CA ASP A 30 0.74 5.26 -7.57
C ASP A 30 -0.27 6.41 -7.43
N ASP A 31 -1.10 6.62 -8.46
CA ASP A 31 -2.15 7.63 -8.40
C ASP A 31 -3.36 7.10 -7.64
N PHE A 32 -3.38 7.35 -6.33
CA PHE A 32 -4.47 6.96 -5.44
C PHE A 32 -5.65 7.93 -5.40
N ARG A 33 -5.66 9.01 -6.21
CA ARG A 33 -6.76 9.99 -6.23
C ARG A 33 -8.15 9.34 -6.38
N PRO A 34 -8.36 8.29 -7.19
CA PRO A 34 -9.67 7.66 -7.34
C PRO A 34 -10.24 7.05 -6.05
N LEU A 35 -9.39 6.67 -5.08
CA LEU A 35 -9.82 6.08 -3.82
C LEU A 35 -10.45 7.09 -2.86
N LYS A 36 -10.15 8.38 -3.01
CA LYS A 36 -10.67 9.41 -2.10
C LYS A 36 -12.18 9.56 -2.24
N GLY A 37 -12.87 9.74 -1.13
CA GLY A 37 -14.31 9.98 -1.08
C GLY A 37 -15.04 9.12 -0.05
N GLN A 38 -16.36 9.28 0.00
CA GLN A 38 -17.25 8.47 0.83
C GLN A 38 -17.79 7.30 0.01
N TRP A 39 -17.68 6.12 0.59
CA TRP A 39 -18.04 4.85 -0.01
C TRP A 39 -19.06 4.17 0.90
N GLN A 40 -20.28 3.96 0.42
CA GLN A 40 -21.35 3.32 1.18
C GLN A 40 -21.52 1.87 0.72
N ARG A 41 -21.61 0.95 1.69
CA ARG A 41 -21.83 -0.47 1.39
C ARG A 41 -23.21 -0.69 0.80
N THR A 42 -23.34 -1.60 -0.16
CA THR A 42 -24.63 -1.82 -0.86
C THR A 42 -25.62 -2.67 -0.07
N ASP A 43 -25.13 -3.51 0.83
CA ASP A 43 -25.91 -4.42 1.68
C ASP A 43 -26.24 -3.83 3.07
N GLY A 44 -25.82 -2.59 3.33
CA GLY A 44 -26.08 -1.91 4.61
C GLY A 44 -25.55 -0.48 4.62
N GLY A 45 -26.05 0.37 5.52
CA GLY A 45 -25.70 1.80 5.56
C GLY A 45 -24.27 2.13 6.01
N TYR A 46 -23.34 1.18 6.03
CA TYR A 46 -21.97 1.37 6.51
C TYR A 46 -21.16 2.19 5.52
N VAL A 47 -20.28 3.05 6.05
CA VAL A 47 -19.51 3.99 5.22
C VAL A 47 -18.03 3.91 5.53
N ILE A 48 -17.21 3.87 4.48
CA ILE A 48 -15.77 4.18 4.52
C ILE A 48 -15.60 5.60 3.97
N ASP A 49 -14.96 6.48 4.72
CA ASP A 49 -14.62 7.84 4.28
C ASP A 49 -13.10 7.96 4.14
N ILE A 50 -12.59 8.03 2.90
CA ILE A 50 -11.16 8.17 2.59
C ILE A 50 -10.88 9.64 2.30
N ARG A 51 -10.33 10.35 3.28
CA ARG A 51 -10.09 11.80 3.24
C ARG A 51 -8.82 12.15 2.45
N SER A 52 -7.76 11.38 2.66
CA SER A 52 -6.50 11.53 1.92
C SER A 52 -5.75 10.21 1.80
N VAL A 53 -4.87 10.13 0.79
CA VAL A 53 -3.93 9.03 0.60
C VAL A 53 -2.55 9.65 0.37
N ALA A 54 -1.58 9.30 1.21
CA ALA A 54 -0.20 9.75 1.09
C ALA A 54 0.52 9.04 -0.08
N PRO A 55 1.66 9.55 -0.57
CA PRO A 55 2.42 8.90 -1.65
C PRO A 55 2.91 7.48 -1.33
N ASP A 56 3.11 7.18 -0.04
CA ASP A 56 3.43 5.83 0.46
C ASP A 56 2.20 4.93 0.61
N GLY A 57 1.01 5.42 0.21
CA GLY A 57 -0.28 4.76 0.29
C GLY A 57 -0.95 4.82 1.67
N ARG A 58 -0.33 5.38 2.71
CA ARG A 58 -1.01 5.52 4.01
C ARG A 58 -2.26 6.37 3.85
N MET A 59 -3.39 5.88 4.33
CA MET A 59 -4.67 6.56 4.18
C MET A 59 -5.10 7.22 5.48
N ASP A 60 -5.66 8.42 5.36
CA ASP A 60 -6.50 9.01 6.39
C ASP A 60 -7.95 8.60 6.13
N ALA A 61 -8.45 7.62 6.88
CA ALA A 61 -9.76 7.02 6.67
C ALA A 61 -10.58 6.92 7.97
N ALA A 62 -11.90 7.03 7.85
CA ALA A 62 -12.87 6.76 8.91
C ALA A 62 -13.85 5.68 8.48
N TYR A 63 -14.41 4.95 9.46
CA TYR A 63 -15.44 3.93 9.24
C TYR A 63 -16.65 4.16 10.14
N TYR A 64 -17.85 3.99 9.58
CA TYR A 64 -19.13 4.22 10.27
C TYR A 64 -20.04 3.00 10.24
N ASN A 65 -20.49 2.57 11.42
CA ASN A 65 -21.54 1.57 11.62
C ASN A 65 -22.35 1.84 12.91
N PRO A 66 -23.53 2.46 12.81
CA PRO A 66 -23.75 3.87 12.43
C PRO A 66 -22.88 4.86 13.22
N ARG A 67 -22.28 4.44 14.34
CA ARG A 67 -21.26 5.20 15.07
C ARG A 67 -19.89 4.95 14.45
N THR A 68 -18.93 5.82 14.77
CA THR A 68 -17.54 5.62 14.37
C THR A 68 -16.99 4.34 14.99
N VAL A 69 -16.26 3.55 14.20
CA VAL A 69 -15.41 2.46 14.69
C VAL A 69 -13.97 2.86 14.43
N ASN A 70 -13.10 2.69 15.43
CA ASN A 70 -11.71 3.08 15.28
C ASN A 70 -11.00 2.29 14.15
N VAL A 71 -10.44 3.04 13.20
CA VAL A 71 -9.58 2.53 12.12
C VAL A 71 -8.15 2.47 12.64
N HIS A 72 -7.66 1.26 12.90
CA HIS A 72 -6.32 1.04 13.41
C HIS A 72 -5.25 1.20 12.33
N ARG A 73 -5.54 0.75 11.11
CA ARG A 73 -4.64 0.84 9.96
C ARG A 73 -5.45 1.01 8.69
N ALA A 74 -4.96 1.84 7.78
CA ALA A 74 -5.54 2.02 6.45
C ALA A 74 -4.40 2.25 5.44
N GLN A 75 -4.31 1.39 4.42
CA GLN A 75 -3.25 1.40 3.43
C GLN A 75 -3.80 1.19 2.01
N ALA A 76 -3.38 2.04 1.09
CA ALA A 76 -3.56 1.86 -0.34
C ALA A 76 -2.30 1.23 -0.96
N SER A 77 -2.49 0.48 -2.04
CA SER A 77 -1.41 -0.10 -2.85
C SER A 77 -1.92 -0.43 -4.25
N THR A 78 -1.02 -0.74 -5.18
CA THR A 78 -1.40 -1.30 -6.48
C THR A 78 -1.11 -2.80 -6.53
N VAL A 79 -2.08 -3.58 -7.02
CA VAL A 79 -1.92 -5.01 -7.27
C VAL A 79 -2.41 -5.35 -8.67
N LYS A 80 -1.51 -5.87 -9.51
CA LYS A 80 -1.82 -6.26 -10.91
C LYS A 80 -2.53 -5.14 -11.70
N GLY A 81 -2.16 -3.88 -11.46
CA GLY A 81 -2.76 -2.71 -12.11
C GLY A 81 -4.05 -2.19 -11.49
N TYR A 82 -4.55 -2.79 -10.41
CA TYR A 82 -5.72 -2.32 -9.67
C TYR A 82 -5.31 -1.61 -8.38
N LEU A 83 -6.01 -0.53 -8.05
CA LEU A 83 -5.87 0.11 -6.74
C LEU A 83 -6.54 -0.77 -5.68
N LYS A 84 -5.79 -1.11 -4.64
CA LYS A 84 -6.22 -1.91 -3.49
C LYS A 84 -6.26 -1.05 -2.24
N THR A 85 -7.29 -1.26 -1.44
CA THR A 85 -7.52 -0.62 -0.14
C THR A 85 -7.53 -1.70 0.94
N GLU A 86 -6.68 -1.59 1.95
CA GLU A 86 -6.63 -2.47 3.11
C GLU A 86 -6.90 -1.68 4.38
N ILE A 87 -7.93 -2.05 5.13
CA ILE A 87 -8.37 -1.34 6.35
C ILE A 87 -8.51 -2.34 7.48
N GLU A 88 -8.01 -2.00 8.66
CA GLU A 88 -8.15 -2.78 9.88
C GLU A 88 -8.92 -1.97 10.93
N LEU A 89 -9.96 -2.57 11.48
CA LEU A 89 -10.81 -1.99 12.52
C LEU A 89 -10.47 -2.61 13.88
N ARG A 90 -10.20 -1.75 14.87
CA ARG A 90 -9.95 -2.16 16.26
C ARG A 90 -10.77 -1.34 17.23
N ASP A 91 -11.83 -1.95 17.77
CA ASP A 91 -12.74 -1.35 18.73
C ASP A 91 -13.55 -2.46 19.44
N SER A 92 -14.46 -2.09 20.34
CA SER A 92 -15.44 -3.01 20.93
C SER A 92 -16.30 -3.66 19.85
N GLY A 93 -16.28 -5.00 19.78
CA GLY A 93 -16.93 -5.78 18.72
C GLY A 93 -16.09 -5.94 17.44
N TYR A 94 -14.92 -5.31 17.36
CA TYR A 94 -14.00 -5.36 16.22
C TYR A 94 -12.58 -5.67 16.70
N PRO A 95 -12.21 -6.93 16.97
CA PRO A 95 -10.89 -7.27 17.51
C PRO A 95 -9.77 -7.31 16.44
N GLY A 96 -9.91 -6.55 15.34
CA GLY A 96 -9.05 -6.66 14.15
C GLY A 96 -9.80 -7.12 12.90
N SER A 97 -11.05 -6.67 12.72
CA SER A 97 -11.79 -6.98 11.48
C SER A 97 -11.19 -6.21 10.32
N THR A 98 -11.11 -6.81 9.13
CA THR A 98 -10.40 -6.20 8.00
C THR A 98 -11.25 -6.08 6.75
N TYR A 99 -10.97 -5.05 5.96
CA TYR A 99 -11.42 -4.93 4.59
C TYR A 99 -10.22 -5.05 3.65
N THR A 100 -10.38 -5.82 2.58
CA THR A 100 -9.44 -5.88 1.46
C THR A 100 -10.25 -5.66 0.19
N LEU A 101 -10.17 -4.47 -0.38
CA LEU A 101 -11.04 -4.00 -1.46
C LEU A 101 -10.22 -3.57 -2.68
N LEU A 102 -10.71 -3.89 -3.88
CA LEU A 102 -10.18 -3.41 -5.15
C LEU A 102 -11.11 -2.36 -5.73
N TYR A 103 -10.54 -1.26 -6.20
CA TYR A 103 -11.28 -0.28 -6.99
C TYR A 103 -11.58 -0.82 -8.38
N GLN A 104 -12.85 -0.72 -8.78
CA GLN A 104 -13.38 -1.11 -10.08
C GLN A 104 -13.78 0.17 -10.84
N PRO A 105 -12.94 0.67 -11.77
CA PRO A 105 -13.17 1.95 -12.45
C PRO A 105 -14.43 1.98 -13.32
N ASP A 106 -14.84 0.84 -13.87
CA ASP A 106 -16.04 0.68 -14.69
C ASP A 106 -17.34 0.89 -13.90
N LYS A 107 -17.30 0.63 -12.59
CA LYS A 107 -18.46 0.70 -11.68
C LYS A 107 -18.38 1.84 -10.68
N ASP A 108 -17.24 2.53 -10.59
CA ASP A 108 -16.87 3.43 -9.51
C ASP A 108 -17.20 2.81 -8.14
N ALA A 109 -16.62 1.63 -7.89
CA ALA A 109 -16.92 0.81 -6.72
C ALA A 109 -15.65 0.25 -6.06
N LEU A 110 -15.70 0.05 -4.75
CA LEU A 110 -14.72 -0.75 -4.00
C LEU A 110 -15.33 -2.13 -3.73
N MET A 111 -14.76 -3.17 -4.32
CA MET A 111 -15.26 -4.54 -4.23
C MET A 111 -14.21 -5.45 -3.59
N GLY A 112 -14.61 -6.34 -2.68
CA GLY A 112 -13.69 -7.31 -2.12
C GLY A 112 -14.22 -7.99 -0.88
N ILE A 113 -13.33 -8.27 0.07
CA ILE A 113 -13.62 -9.10 1.23
C ILE A 113 -13.64 -8.27 2.50
N TYR A 114 -14.65 -8.52 3.34
CA TYR A 114 -14.68 -8.16 4.74
C TYR A 114 -14.44 -9.40 5.60
N TYR A 115 -13.40 -9.40 6.43
CA TYR A 115 -13.18 -10.40 7.47
C TYR A 115 -13.68 -9.89 8.82
N GLN A 116 -14.69 -10.54 9.37
CA GLN A 116 -15.28 -10.25 10.67
C GLN A 116 -14.58 -11.05 11.76
N ALA A 117 -13.57 -10.45 12.38
CA ALA A 117 -12.67 -11.13 13.31
C ALA A 117 -13.36 -11.69 14.57
N ALA A 118 -14.44 -11.06 15.05
CA ALA A 118 -15.17 -11.53 16.23
C ALA A 118 -15.83 -12.92 16.04
N TYR A 119 -16.17 -13.27 14.80
CA TYR A 119 -16.82 -14.54 14.45
C TYR A 119 -15.97 -15.42 13.53
N GLY A 120 -14.82 -14.91 13.06
CA GLY A 120 -13.95 -15.63 12.14
C GLY A 120 -14.55 -15.86 10.75
N GLN A 121 -15.44 -14.98 10.29
CA GLN A 121 -16.17 -15.13 9.03
C GLN A 121 -15.73 -14.11 7.97
N THR A 122 -15.90 -14.47 6.70
CA THR A 122 -15.61 -13.60 5.55
C THR A 122 -16.84 -13.36 4.71
N TYR A 123 -16.98 -12.14 4.21
CA TYR A 123 -18.09 -11.71 3.36
C TYR A 123 -17.56 -11.00 2.13
N GLU A 124 -18.14 -11.28 0.97
CA GLU A 124 -17.98 -10.42 -0.20
C GLU A 124 -18.81 -9.16 -0.01
N VAL A 125 -18.18 -8.00 -0.22
CA VAL A 125 -18.80 -6.70 0.00
C VAL A 125 -18.52 -5.78 -1.18
N VAL A 126 -19.47 -4.88 -1.42
CA VAL A 126 -19.38 -3.83 -2.42
C VAL A 126 -19.68 -2.51 -1.75
N PHE A 127 -18.83 -1.53 -1.97
CA PHE A 127 -19.12 -0.13 -1.65
C PHE A 127 -19.21 0.70 -2.92
N ILE A 128 -20.21 1.56 -3.00
CA ILE A 128 -20.43 2.52 -4.07
C ILE A 128 -20.13 3.92 -3.57
N ARG A 129 -19.66 4.80 -4.45
CA ARG A 129 -19.42 6.20 -4.09
C ARG A 129 -20.75 6.90 -3.76
N LYS A 130 -20.73 7.70 -2.69
CA LYS A 130 -21.85 8.55 -2.27
C LYS A 130 -21.78 9.93 -2.93
#